data_AF-A0A2T3CUB0-F1
#
_entry.id   AF-A0A2T3CUB0-F1
#
_cell.length_a   1.000
_cell.length_b   1.000
_cell.length_c   1.000
_cell.angle_alpha   90.00
_cell.angle_beta   90.00
_cell.angle_gamma   90.00
#
_symmetry.space_group_name_H-M   'P 1'
#
loop_
_entity.id
_entity.type
_entity.pdbx_description
1 polymer ?
#
loop_
_entity_poly.entity_id
_entity_poly.type
_entity_poly.pdbx_seq_one_letter_code
_entity_poly.pdbx_strand_id
1 'polypeptide(L)'
;MYEKLVDNPDDMVGQLAYCMYKQSKQLYLQQFATRNHRQPSDAEVRNHVYCAELPAVDMYKDSANKLFNDYLADAIQDKLDEMEKRYKAELWLFIKRHKPESKFEQFLHGSKALFFGGVGGVVGNALTTLIAILLLFGAASSVTRDDFAQSTKERIISGLAETFGVGISIRPAPKPGLPVESASATPTR
;
A
#
# COMPACT_ATOMS: atom_id res chain seq x y z
N MET A 1 10.87 46.75 30.96
CA MET A 1 10.97 45.95 29.71
C MET A 1 10.69 44.47 29.98
N TYR A 2 11.35 43.86 30.97
CA TYR A 2 11.08 42.46 31.34
C TYR A 2 9.60 42.19 31.62
N GLU A 3 8.97 42.95 32.52
CA GLU A 3 7.53 42.87 32.83
C GLU A 3 6.58 43.15 31.64
N LYS A 4 7.09 43.73 30.55
CA LYS A 4 6.29 43.93 29.32
C LYS A 4 6.34 42.71 28.39
N LEU A 5 7.38 41.89 28.52
CA LEU A 5 7.64 40.74 27.66
C LEU A 5 7.31 39.42 28.34
N VAL A 6 7.50 39.35 29.66
CA VAL A 6 7.31 38.16 30.49
C VAL A 6 6.14 38.39 31.42
N ASP A 7 5.06 37.64 31.20
CA ASP A 7 3.85 37.78 32.01
C ASP A 7 3.95 36.94 33.30
N ASN A 8 4.65 35.81 33.25
CA ASN A 8 4.86 34.89 34.38
C ASN A 8 6.29 34.33 34.40
N PRO A 9 6.84 33.92 35.55
CA PRO A 9 8.17 33.31 35.61
C PRO A 9 8.28 32.02 34.81
N ASP A 10 7.18 31.28 34.61
CA ASP A 10 7.15 30.04 33.81
C ASP A 10 6.84 30.29 32.32
N ASP A 11 6.70 31.55 31.90
CA ASP A 11 6.43 31.91 30.50
C ASP A 11 7.70 31.78 29.64
N MET A 12 7.92 30.59 29.10
CA MET A 12 9.08 30.30 28.25
C MET A 12 9.13 31.14 26.98
N VAL A 13 7.97 31.46 26.39
CA VAL A 13 7.90 32.30 25.20
C VAL A 13 8.27 33.75 25.55
N GLY A 14 7.73 34.28 26.64
CA GLY A 14 8.08 35.61 27.14
C GLY A 14 9.56 35.71 27.49
N GLN A 15 10.13 34.68 28.11
CA GLN A 15 11.58 34.64 28.39
C GLN A 15 12.41 34.65 27.10
N LEU A 16 11.99 33.89 26.09
CA LEU A 16 12.63 33.89 24.77
C LEU A 16 12.53 35.28 24.12
N ALA A 17 11.36 35.93 24.17
CA ALA A 17 11.18 37.29 23.69
C ALA A 17 12.09 38.30 24.41
N TYR A 18 12.30 38.14 25.72
CA TYR A 18 13.24 38.95 26.49
C TYR A 18 14.69 38.73 26.06
N CYS A 19 15.10 37.49 25.77
CA CYS A 19 16.41 37.18 25.21
C CYS A 19 16.61 37.87 23.85
N MET A 20 15.59 37.86 22.97
CA MET A 20 15.63 38.55 21.67
C MET A 20 15.81 40.06 21.83
N TYR A 21 15.08 40.69 22.77
CA TYR A 21 15.29 42.10 23.12
C TYR A 21 16.74 42.38 23.57
N LYS A 22 17.30 41.53 24.43
CA LYS A 22 18.68 41.70 24.94
C LYS A 22 19.70 41.58 23.80
N GLN A 23 19.47 40.67 22.86
CA GLN A 23 20.28 40.52 21.66
C GLN A 23 20.21 41.78 20.77
N SER A 24 19.01 42.30 20.49
CA SER A 24 18.83 43.54 19.73
C SER A 24 19.58 44.72 20.37
N LYS A 25 19.44 44.87 21.69
CA LYS A 25 20.14 45.93 22.44
C LYS A 25 21.66 45.79 22.30
N GLN A 26 22.22 44.59 22.38
CA GLN A 26 23.66 44.38 22.18
C GLN A 26 24.10 44.75 20.77
N LEU A 27 23.33 44.37 19.74
CA LEU A 27 23.61 44.75 18.35
C LEU A 27 23.59 46.26 18.17
N TYR A 28 22.62 46.96 18.77
CA TYR A 28 22.59 48.42 18.76
C TYR A 28 23.86 49.02 19.36
N LEU A 29 24.28 48.55 20.55
CA LEU A 29 25.50 49.06 21.20
C LEU A 29 26.75 48.84 20.34
N GLN A 30 26.88 47.67 19.73
CA GLN A 30 27.99 47.35 18.82
C GLN A 30 27.99 48.25 17.59
N GLN A 31 26.84 48.36 16.91
CA GLN A 31 26.71 49.20 15.71
C GLN A 31 26.92 50.68 16.01
N PHE A 32 26.45 51.15 17.17
CA PHE A 32 26.67 52.52 17.60
C PHE A 32 28.16 52.80 17.81
N ALA A 33 28.86 51.88 18.49
CA ALA A 33 30.30 51.99 18.74
C ALA A 33 31.11 51.99 17.44
N THR A 34 30.75 51.12 16.48
CA THR A 34 31.40 51.08 15.17
C THR A 34 31.18 52.36 14.38
N ARG A 35 29.97 52.95 14.40
CA ARG A 35 29.63 54.13 13.59
C ARG A 35 30.16 55.44 14.18
N ASN A 36 30.20 55.56 15.50
CA ASN A 36 30.52 56.81 16.19
C ASN A 36 31.91 56.78 16.86
N HIS A 37 32.62 55.65 16.79
CA HIS A 37 33.92 55.42 17.45
C HIS A 37 33.91 55.69 18.96
N ARG A 38 32.73 55.60 19.59
CA ARG A 38 32.52 55.80 21.03
C ARG A 38 31.34 54.97 21.52
N GLN A 39 31.27 54.72 22.82
CA GLN A 39 30.08 54.14 23.43
C GLN A 39 28.92 55.16 23.44
N PRO A 40 27.66 54.68 23.32
CA PRO A 40 26.50 55.55 23.47
C PRO A 40 26.37 56.01 24.92
N SER A 41 25.92 57.24 25.10
CA SER A 41 25.54 57.77 26.40
C SER A 41 24.23 57.15 26.89
N ASP A 42 23.99 57.17 28.20
CA ASP A 42 22.76 56.66 28.78
C ASP A 42 21.49 57.32 28.20
N ALA A 43 21.57 58.60 27.83
CA ALA A 43 20.46 59.31 27.21
C ALA A 43 20.14 58.75 25.82
N GLU A 44 21.16 58.44 25.01
CA GLU A 44 21.00 57.85 23.68
C GLU A 44 20.44 56.42 23.76
N VAL A 45 20.93 55.63 24.71
CA VAL A 45 20.41 54.28 24.96
C VAL A 45 18.95 54.32 25.40
N ARG A 46 18.58 55.25 26.30
CA ARG A 46 17.17 55.43 26.69
C ARG A 46 16.31 55.83 25.51
N ASN A 47 16.77 56.77 24.68
CA ASN A 47 16.03 57.20 23.50
C ASN A 47 15.78 56.03 22.52
N HIS A 48 16.81 55.21 22.26
CA HIS A 48 16.66 53.99 21.45
C HIS A 48 15.61 53.04 22.04
N VAL A 49 15.64 52.81 23.36
CA VAL A 49 14.66 51.95 24.02
C VAL A 49 13.24 52.49 23.86
N TYR A 50 13.03 53.81 24.03
CA TYR A 50 11.70 54.40 23.92
C TYR A 50 11.17 54.44 22.48
N CYS A 51 12.02 54.75 21.50
CA CYS A 51 11.60 54.95 20.12
C CYS A 51 11.60 53.67 19.27
N ALA A 52 12.51 52.74 19.53
CA ALA A 52 12.66 51.53 18.72
C ALA A 52 12.20 50.27 19.47
N GLU A 53 12.60 50.09 20.73
CA GLU A 53 12.37 48.82 21.43
C GLU A 53 10.97 48.69 22.04
N LEU A 54 10.42 49.77 22.61
CA LEU A 54 9.07 49.74 23.21
C LEU A 54 7.95 49.47 22.19
N PRO A 55 7.95 50.07 20.98
CA PRO A 55 6.97 49.72 19.96
C PRO A 55 7.17 48.30 19.39
N ALA A 56 8.37 47.74 19.50
CA ALA A 56 8.72 46.41 19.00
C ALA A 56 8.39 45.27 19.98
N VAL A 57 7.77 45.55 21.12
CA VAL A 57 7.43 44.53 22.15
C VAL A 57 6.61 43.40 21.56
N ASP A 58 5.55 43.72 20.82
CA ASP A 58 4.67 42.71 20.22
C ASP A 58 5.40 41.89 19.16
N MET A 59 6.26 42.54 18.37
CA MET A 59 7.10 41.86 17.37
C MET A 59 8.04 40.83 18.02
N TYR A 60 8.60 41.12 19.19
CA TYR A 60 9.42 40.16 19.93
C TYR A 60 8.59 38.99 20.45
N LYS A 61 7.39 39.24 20.97
CA LYS A 61 6.48 38.17 21.41
C LYS A 61 6.07 37.27 20.25
N ASP A 62 5.69 37.85 19.11
CA ASP A 62 5.31 37.09 17.91
C ASP A 62 6.46 36.28 17.34
N SER A 63 7.66 36.88 17.28
CA SER A 63 8.86 36.19 16.78
C SER A 63 9.28 35.04 17.68
N ALA A 64 9.20 35.23 19.01
CA ALA A 64 9.47 34.18 19.97
C ALA A 64 8.43 33.04 19.88
N ASN A 65 7.15 33.36 19.76
CA ASN A 65 6.08 32.38 19.56
C ASN A 65 6.32 31.56 18.31
N LYS A 66 6.62 32.21 17.19
CA LYS A 66 6.89 31.53 15.93
C LYS A 66 8.10 30.61 16.05
N LEU A 67 9.22 31.11 16.56
CA LEU A 67 10.45 30.33 16.72
C LEU A 67 10.24 29.11 17.62
N PHE A 68 9.50 29.29 18.72
CA PHE A 68 9.20 28.20 19.64
C PHE A 68 8.29 27.14 19.00
N ASN A 69 7.24 27.56 18.27
CA ASN A 69 6.33 26.65 17.59
C ASN A 69 7.02 25.90 16.45
N ASP A 70 7.86 26.58 15.67
CA ASP A 70 8.65 25.96 14.60
C ASP A 70 9.59 24.89 15.18
N TYR A 71 10.32 25.23 16.24
CA TYR A 71 11.19 24.28 16.93
C TYR A 71 10.43 23.10 17.54
N LEU A 72 9.26 23.35 18.14
CA LEU A 72 8.44 22.30 18.72
C LEU A 72 7.89 21.36 17.64
N ALA A 73 7.45 21.91 16.50
CA ALA A 73 6.99 21.13 15.35
C ALA A 73 8.11 20.23 14.81
N ASP A 74 9.32 20.77 14.64
CA ASP A 74 10.49 20.02 14.19
C ASP A 74 10.85 18.90 15.20
N ALA A 75 10.91 19.23 16.49
CA ALA A 75 11.23 18.26 17.53
C ALA A 75 10.18 17.14 17.64
N ILE A 76 8.90 17.46 17.45
CA ILE A 76 7.83 16.45 17.40
C ILE A 76 8.00 15.56 16.17
N GLN A 77 8.26 16.15 15.00
CA GLN A 77 8.44 15.39 13.77
C GLN A 77 9.64 14.43 13.87
N ASP A 78 10.76 14.91 14.40
CA ASP A 78 11.95 14.08 14.63
C ASP A 78 11.66 12.91 15.57
N LYS A 79 10.88 13.14 16.63
CA LYS A 79 10.47 12.08 17.57
C LYS A 79 9.50 11.09 16.95
N LEU A 80 8.56 11.55 16.11
CA LEU A 80 7.67 10.68 15.36
C LEU A 80 8.45 9.78 14.39
N ASP A 81 9.38 10.36 13.64
CA ASP A 81 10.25 9.62 12.71
C ASP A 81 11.13 8.60 13.45
N GLU A 82 11.67 8.97 14.62
CA GLU A 82 12.44 8.07 15.48
C GLU A 82 11.58 6.89 15.98
N MET A 83 10.36 7.16 16.43
CA MET A 83 9.41 6.14 16.90
C MET A 83 8.95 5.23 15.77
N GLU A 84 8.66 5.77 14.58
CA GLU A 84 8.26 4.99 13.42
C GLU A 84 9.38 4.03 12.99
N LYS A 85 10.63 4.50 12.94
CA LYS A 85 11.80 3.66 12.64
C LYS A 85 11.95 2.54 13.66
N ARG A 86 11.82 2.84 14.96
CA ARG A 86 11.88 1.83 16.02
C ARG A 86 10.76 0.80 15.88
N TYR A 87 9.53 1.24 15.69
CA TYR A 87 8.37 0.36 15.57
C TYR A 87 8.46 -0.53 14.33
N LYS A 88 8.90 0.00 13.18
CA LYS A 88 9.16 -0.78 11.97
C LYS A 88 10.23 -1.84 12.21
N ALA A 89 11.32 -1.50 12.91
CA ALA A 89 12.38 -2.45 13.23
C ALA A 89 11.89 -3.58 14.15
N GLU A 90 11.10 -3.25 15.17
CA GLU A 90 10.49 -4.22 16.08
C GLU A 90 9.50 -5.14 15.36
N LEU A 91 8.61 -4.59 14.53
CA LEU A 91 7.71 -5.39 13.67
C LEU A 91 8.48 -6.32 12.75
N TRP A 92 9.56 -5.84 12.14
CA TRP A 92 10.37 -6.66 11.24
C TRP A 92 11.03 -7.83 11.99
N LEU A 93 11.53 -7.57 13.20
CA LEU A 93 12.06 -8.61 14.10
C LEU A 93 10.98 -9.60 14.51
N PHE A 94 9.78 -9.13 14.84
CA PHE A 94 8.64 -9.97 15.20
C PHE A 94 8.22 -10.87 14.02
N ILE A 95 8.05 -10.31 12.82
CA ILE A 95 7.72 -11.07 11.60
C ILE A 95 8.81 -12.10 11.30
N LYS A 96 10.09 -11.72 11.40
CA LYS A 96 11.21 -12.64 11.18
C LYS A 96 11.23 -13.78 12.20
N ARG A 97 10.85 -13.50 13.44
CA ARG A 97 10.80 -14.48 14.53
C ARG A 97 9.59 -15.41 14.45
N HIS A 98 8.44 -14.92 13.96
CA HIS A 98 7.16 -15.64 13.92
C HIS A 98 6.69 -16.06 12.52
N LYS A 99 7.53 -15.95 11.48
CA LYS A 99 7.35 -16.71 10.24
C LYS A 99 8.22 -17.98 10.23
N PRO A 100 7.80 -19.09 10.85
CA PRO A 100 8.25 -20.39 10.44
C PRO A 100 7.20 -20.98 9.53
N GLU A 101 7.19 -20.61 8.24
CA GLU A 101 6.85 -21.61 7.24
C GLU A 101 7.78 -21.40 6.06
N SER A 102 8.68 -22.36 5.89
CA SER A 102 9.35 -22.56 4.61
C SER A 102 8.27 -22.58 3.52
N LYS A 103 8.53 -21.98 2.35
CA LYS A 103 7.61 -22.11 1.19
C LYS A 103 7.28 -23.58 0.89
N PHE A 104 8.16 -24.50 1.29
CA PHE A 104 7.97 -25.94 1.24
C PHE A 104 6.90 -26.45 2.21
N GLU A 105 6.84 -25.95 3.44
CA GLU A 105 5.79 -26.31 4.42
C GLU A 105 4.43 -25.81 3.96
N GLN A 106 4.33 -24.57 3.45
CA GLN A 106 3.09 -24.06 2.85
C GLN A 106 2.61 -24.91 1.67
N PHE A 107 3.53 -25.35 0.81
CA PHE A 107 3.22 -26.23 -0.31
C PHE A 107 2.79 -27.64 0.16
N LEU A 108 3.44 -28.20 1.18
CA LEU A 108 3.08 -29.50 1.76
C LEU A 108 1.72 -29.48 2.46
N HIS A 109 1.37 -28.39 3.15
CA HIS A 109 0.06 -28.23 3.76
C HIS A 109 -1.05 -28.07 2.70
N GLY A 110 -0.81 -27.28 1.65
CA GLY A 110 -1.77 -27.12 0.54
C GLY A 110 -2.01 -28.41 -0.25
N SER A 111 -0.95 -29.17 -0.53
CA SER A 111 -1.05 -30.47 -1.21
C SER A 111 -1.72 -31.53 -0.33
N LYS A 112 -1.39 -31.63 0.96
CA LYS A 112 -2.07 -32.56 1.88
C LYS A 112 -3.57 -32.28 1.99
N ALA A 113 -3.99 -31.02 2.01
CA ALA A 113 -5.41 -30.65 2.02
C ALA A 113 -6.15 -31.13 0.74
N LEU A 114 -5.44 -31.12 -0.40
CA LEU A 114 -5.96 -31.62 -1.68
C LEU A 114 -6.05 -33.15 -1.73
N PHE A 115 -5.21 -33.88 -0.99
CA PHE A 115 -5.25 -35.35 -0.95
C PHE A 115 -6.10 -35.94 0.18
N PHE A 116 -6.29 -35.25 1.31
CA PHE A 116 -6.91 -35.82 2.52
C PHE A 116 -8.19 -35.09 3.01
N GLY A 117 -8.65 -34.02 2.34
CA GLY A 117 -9.90 -33.33 2.68
C GLY A 117 -11.11 -33.81 1.86
N GLY A 118 -12.33 -33.69 2.39
CA GLY A 118 -13.56 -34.18 1.74
C GLY A 118 -13.87 -33.62 0.33
N VAL A 119 -13.34 -32.43 -0.01
CA VAL A 119 -13.37 -31.85 -1.37
C VAL A 119 -12.16 -32.31 -2.21
N GLY A 120 -11.06 -32.65 -1.54
CA GLY A 120 -9.83 -33.17 -2.14
C GLY A 120 -9.97 -34.56 -2.75
N GLY A 121 -10.86 -35.42 -2.25
CA GLY A 121 -11.11 -36.74 -2.86
C GLY A 121 -11.66 -36.65 -4.29
N VAL A 122 -12.54 -35.69 -4.57
CA VAL A 122 -13.15 -35.51 -5.91
C VAL A 122 -12.16 -34.85 -6.87
N VAL A 123 -11.46 -33.80 -6.42
CA VAL A 123 -10.44 -33.11 -7.23
C VAL A 123 -9.23 -34.00 -7.46
N GLY A 124 -8.80 -34.76 -6.46
CA GLY A 124 -7.70 -35.70 -6.54
C GLY A 124 -7.96 -36.81 -7.56
N ASN A 125 -9.18 -37.38 -7.59
CA ASN A 125 -9.53 -38.39 -8.58
C ASN A 125 -9.65 -37.83 -10.01
N ALA A 126 -10.12 -36.59 -10.15
CA ALA A 126 -10.12 -35.89 -11.44
C ALA A 126 -8.68 -35.60 -11.91
N LEU A 127 -7.76 -35.29 -11.00
CA LEU A 127 -6.38 -34.98 -11.32
C LEU A 127 -5.57 -36.26 -11.66
N THR A 128 -5.77 -37.36 -10.92
CA THR A 128 -5.13 -38.65 -11.23
C THR A 128 -5.61 -39.21 -12.56
N THR A 129 -6.90 -39.09 -12.87
CA THR A 129 -7.44 -39.50 -14.18
C THR A 129 -6.89 -38.62 -15.32
N LEU A 130 -6.76 -37.30 -15.12
CA LEU A 130 -6.14 -36.41 -16.10
C LEU A 130 -4.67 -36.74 -16.35
N ILE A 131 -3.91 -37.05 -15.29
CA ILE A 131 -2.50 -37.47 -15.40
C ILE A 131 -2.39 -38.81 -16.15
N ALA A 132 -3.26 -39.77 -15.85
CA ALA A 132 -3.28 -41.06 -16.56
C ALA A 132 -3.61 -40.88 -18.05
N ILE A 133 -4.57 -40.02 -18.38
CA ILE A 133 -4.91 -39.67 -19.77
C ILE A 133 -3.70 -39.02 -20.47
N LEU A 134 -3.01 -38.09 -19.81
CA LEU A 134 -1.82 -37.43 -20.37
C LEU A 134 -0.66 -38.41 -20.57
N LEU A 135 -0.44 -39.35 -19.64
CA LEU A 135 0.57 -40.40 -19.79
C LEU A 135 0.25 -41.37 -20.93
N LEU A 136 -1.00 -41.82 -21.03
CA LEU A 136 -1.45 -42.68 -22.12
C LEU A 136 -1.38 -41.97 -23.46
N PHE A 137 -1.74 -40.68 -23.53
CA PHE A 137 -1.60 -39.86 -24.72
C PHE A 137 -0.14 -39.66 -25.11
N GLY A 138 0.74 -39.43 -24.14
CA GLY A 138 2.19 -39.35 -24.34
C GLY A 138 2.80 -40.66 -24.87
N ALA A 139 2.31 -41.80 -24.39
CA ALA A 139 2.73 -43.12 -24.84
C ALA A 139 2.06 -43.60 -26.15
N ALA A 140 0.94 -43.00 -26.55
CA ALA A 140 0.21 -43.38 -27.76
C ALA A 140 0.88 -42.87 -29.05
N SER A 141 0.84 -43.73 -30.09
CA SER A 141 1.26 -43.42 -31.46
C SER A 141 0.38 -42.31 -32.09
N SER A 142 0.94 -41.54 -33.03
CA SER A 142 0.31 -40.33 -33.60
C SER A 142 -1.09 -40.56 -34.19
N VAL A 143 -1.36 -41.73 -34.77
CA VAL A 143 -2.69 -42.09 -35.32
C VAL A 143 -3.71 -42.32 -34.19
N THR A 144 -3.29 -42.91 -33.08
CA THR A 144 -4.15 -43.14 -31.91
C THR A 144 -4.42 -41.85 -31.13
N ARG A 145 -3.53 -40.85 -31.21
CA ARG A 145 -3.72 -39.54 -30.58
C ARG A 145 -4.88 -38.75 -31.19
N ASP A 146 -5.04 -38.81 -32.51
CA ASP A 146 -6.10 -38.07 -33.21
C ASP A 146 -7.49 -38.66 -32.90
N ASP A 147 -7.61 -39.99 -32.90
CA ASP A 147 -8.86 -40.69 -32.52
C ASP A 147 -9.23 -40.47 -31.03
N PHE A 148 -8.22 -40.43 -30.15
CA PHE A 148 -8.44 -40.15 -28.73
C PHE A 148 -8.85 -38.69 -28.50
N ALA A 149 -8.27 -37.74 -29.24
CA ALA A 149 -8.63 -36.33 -29.15
C ALA A 149 -10.08 -36.10 -29.63
N GLN A 150 -10.50 -36.75 -30.71
CA GLN A 150 -11.85 -36.64 -31.23
C GLN A 150 -12.89 -37.24 -30.27
N SER A 151 -12.63 -38.45 -29.75
CA SER A 151 -13.52 -39.12 -28.79
C SER A 151 -13.57 -38.42 -27.42
N THR A 152 -12.47 -37.80 -26.98
CA THR A 152 -12.43 -37.02 -25.72
C THR A 152 -13.24 -35.74 -25.85
N LYS A 153 -13.17 -35.05 -27.00
CA LYS A 153 -13.97 -33.85 -27.27
C LYS A 153 -15.48 -34.15 -27.23
N GLU A 154 -15.92 -35.24 -27.84
CA GLU A 154 -17.34 -35.63 -27.87
C GLU A 154 -17.89 -35.99 -26.48
N ARG A 155 -17.08 -36.69 -25.66
CA ARG A 155 -17.47 -37.11 -24.30
C ARG A 155 -17.46 -35.95 -23.31
N ILE A 156 -16.49 -35.04 -23.39
CA ILE A 156 -16.43 -33.85 -22.52
C ILE A 156 -17.59 -32.89 -22.82
N ILE A 157 -17.91 -32.67 -24.09
CA ILE A 157 -19.05 -31.81 -24.48
C ILE A 157 -20.37 -32.43 -24.02
N SER A 158 -20.54 -33.75 -24.15
CA SER A 158 -21.75 -34.43 -23.66
C SER A 158 -21.88 -34.38 -22.14
N GLY A 159 -20.79 -34.65 -21.40
CA GLY A 159 -20.82 -34.58 -19.93
C GLY A 159 -21.04 -33.17 -19.39
N LEU A 160 -20.47 -32.14 -20.02
CA LEU A 160 -20.70 -30.74 -19.64
C LEU A 160 -22.12 -30.27 -19.94
N ALA A 161 -22.72 -30.73 -21.05
CA ALA A 161 -24.11 -30.44 -21.38
C ALA A 161 -25.10 -31.02 -20.38
N GLU A 162 -24.84 -32.24 -19.89
CA GLU A 162 -25.67 -32.92 -18.87
C GLU A 162 -25.54 -32.28 -17.48
N THR A 163 -24.34 -31.79 -17.12
CA THR A 163 -24.09 -31.23 -15.78
C THR A 163 -24.56 -29.77 -15.62
N PHE A 164 -24.59 -28.98 -16.70
CA PHE A 164 -24.99 -27.57 -16.66
C PHE A 164 -26.34 -27.25 -17.32
N GLY A 165 -27.04 -28.25 -17.88
CA GLY A 165 -28.40 -28.09 -18.40
C GLY A 165 -28.53 -27.07 -19.54
N VAL A 166 -27.45 -26.81 -20.28
CA VAL A 166 -27.47 -25.86 -21.40
C VAL A 166 -27.68 -26.64 -22.70
N GLY A 167 -28.90 -26.56 -23.26
CA GLY A 167 -29.22 -27.13 -24.57
C GLY A 167 -28.55 -26.35 -25.69
N ILE A 168 -27.46 -26.88 -26.26
CA ILE A 168 -26.87 -26.35 -27.48
C ILE A 168 -27.31 -27.24 -28.65
N SER A 169 -28.21 -26.70 -29.47
CA SER A 169 -28.68 -27.34 -30.70
C SER A 169 -27.57 -27.30 -31.76
N ILE A 170 -26.93 -28.44 -32.00
CA ILE A 170 -25.98 -28.58 -33.11
C ILE A 170 -26.79 -28.93 -34.37
N ARG A 171 -26.97 -27.96 -35.27
CA ARG A 171 -27.54 -28.21 -36.60
C ARG A 171 -26.57 -29.09 -37.41
N PRO A 172 -27.00 -30.24 -37.96
CA PRO A 172 -26.17 -30.99 -38.89
C PRO A 172 -26.14 -30.28 -40.25
N ALA A 173 -24.95 -30.24 -40.88
CA ALA A 173 -24.74 -29.67 -42.22
C ALA A 173 -25.48 -30.49 -43.30
N PRO A 174 -25.98 -29.85 -44.39
CA PRO A 174 -26.79 -30.52 -45.40
C PRO A 174 -25.93 -31.39 -46.33
N LYS A 175 -26.34 -32.64 -46.56
CA LYS A 175 -25.74 -33.55 -47.55
C LYS A 175 -26.30 -33.26 -48.95
N PRO A 176 -25.47 -33.11 -50.00
CA PRO A 176 -25.96 -33.05 -51.37
C PRO A 176 -25.90 -34.42 -52.08
N GLY A 177 -27.02 -34.81 -52.70
CA GLY A 177 -27.08 -35.62 -53.92
C GLY A 177 -27.30 -37.13 -53.78
N LEU A 178 -28.50 -37.62 -54.18
CA LEU A 178 -28.76 -38.37 -55.44
C LEU A 178 -30.24 -38.89 -55.48
N PRO A 179 -30.80 -39.24 -56.66
CA PRO A 179 -32.24 -39.13 -56.95
C PRO A 179 -32.95 -40.48 -57.28
N VAL A 180 -34.29 -40.39 -57.38
CA VAL A 180 -35.28 -41.31 -58.02
C VAL A 180 -35.37 -42.76 -57.48
N GLU A 181 -36.54 -43.18 -56.98
CA GLU A 181 -37.29 -44.35 -57.51
C GLU A 181 -38.71 -44.44 -56.92
N SER A 182 -39.58 -44.99 -57.77
CA SER A 182 -41.04 -45.01 -57.86
C SER A 182 -41.83 -45.90 -56.89
N ALA A 183 -43.15 -45.66 -56.91
CA ALA A 183 -44.26 -46.65 -56.90
C ALA A 183 -45.18 -46.68 -55.67
N SER A 184 -46.30 -45.98 -55.85
CA SER A 184 -47.69 -46.39 -55.58
C SER A 184 -47.97 -47.79 -55.00
N ALA A 185 -48.82 -47.86 -53.97
CA ALA A 185 -50.11 -48.58 -54.02
C ALA A 185 -50.88 -48.46 -52.68
N THR A 186 -52.03 -47.80 -52.73
CA THR A 186 -53.20 -48.07 -51.85
C THR A 186 -53.81 -49.42 -52.29
N PRO A 187 -54.58 -50.16 -51.44
CA PRO A 187 -55.97 -49.76 -51.19
C PRO A 187 -56.57 -50.15 -49.81
N THR A 188 -57.61 -49.38 -49.45
CA THR A 188 -58.86 -49.76 -48.74
C THR A 188 -58.81 -50.56 -47.43
N ARG A 189 -59.41 -49.96 -46.40
CA ARG A 189 -60.75 -50.37 -45.95
C ARG A 189 -61.58 -49.14 -45.56
#